data_AF-A0A3E2X2D6-F1
#
_entry.id   AF-A0A3E2X2D6-F1
#
_cell.length_a   1.000
_cell.length_b   1.000
_cell.length_c   1.000
_cell.angle_alpha   90.00
_cell.angle_beta   90.00
_cell.angle_gamma   90.00
#
_symmetry.space_group_name_H-M   'P 1'
#
loop_
_entity.id
_entity.type
_entity.pdbx_description
1 polymer ?
#
loop_
_entity_poly.entity_id
_entity_poly.type
_entity_poly.pdbx_seq_one_letter_code
_entity_poly.pdbx_strand_id
1 'polypeptide(L)'
;MDLVNLEELIKYHPYHICTFAKFADVTQDLLEATFKGEEELEPVEVRNISEYVQVPYRVLTCKKMIMLSKDRYRHRIMFEELYEKLFEIWEAAENGSKEAASYKRYNYKHLVTLVADFQYRGAVTYCRYLGVKEMMEQYLLFIRCEMRKPRGMEIPT
;
A
#
# COMPACT_ATOMS: atom_id res chain seq x y z
N MET A 1 16.56 -8.98 14.45
CA MET A 1 16.67 -7.89 13.45
C MET A 1 15.62 -6.81 13.75
N ASP A 2 15.97 -5.51 13.79
CA ASP A 2 14.97 -4.45 13.99
C ASP A 2 14.23 -4.15 12.67
N LEU A 3 12.91 -4.38 12.66
CA LEU A 3 12.05 -4.36 11.48
C LEU A 3 10.99 -3.25 11.53
N VAL A 4 11.32 -2.10 12.12
CA VAL A 4 10.42 -0.93 12.26
C VAL A 4 9.68 -0.53 10.97
N ASN A 5 10.33 -0.64 9.80
CA ASN A 5 9.70 -0.29 8.53
C ASN A 5 8.69 -1.38 8.08
N LEU A 6 8.93 -2.65 8.39
CA LEU A 6 7.97 -3.72 8.11
C LEU A 6 6.73 -3.58 9.01
N GLU A 7 6.94 -3.32 10.30
CA GLU A 7 5.84 -3.08 11.24
C GLU A 7 4.96 -1.91 10.78
N GLU A 8 5.60 -0.79 10.41
CA GLU A 8 4.90 0.38 9.89
C GLU A 8 4.19 0.08 8.56
N LEU A 9 4.77 -0.78 7.70
CA LEU A 9 4.10 -1.20 6.46
C LEU A 9 2.83 -1.99 6.76
N ILE A 10 2.90 -3.00 7.61
CA ILE A 10 1.76 -3.86 7.97
C ILE A 10 0.60 -3.02 8.53
N LYS A 11 0.92 -1.98 9.31
CA LYS A 11 -0.08 -1.07 9.88
C LYS A 11 -0.92 -0.32 8.84
N TYR A 12 -0.35 0.01 7.68
CA TYR A 12 -1.02 0.83 6.66
C TYR A 12 -1.29 0.11 5.34
N HIS A 13 -0.75 -1.08 5.14
CA HIS A 13 -1.01 -1.89 3.97
C HIS A 13 -2.47 -2.38 3.98
N PRO A 14 -3.13 -2.50 2.81
CA PRO A 14 -4.46 -3.10 2.73
C PRO A 14 -4.52 -4.59 3.14
N TYR A 15 -3.37 -5.24 3.34
CA TYR A 15 -3.32 -6.65 3.73
C TYR A 15 -3.29 -6.76 5.25
N HIS A 16 -4.01 -7.75 5.78
CA HIS A 16 -3.96 -8.07 7.19
C HIS A 16 -2.62 -8.73 7.54
N ILE A 17 -2.18 -8.63 8.81
CA ILE A 17 -0.92 -9.22 9.29
C ILE A 17 -0.81 -10.73 8.97
N CYS A 18 -1.93 -11.46 8.97
CA CYS A 18 -1.94 -12.88 8.60
C CYS A 18 -1.49 -13.13 7.14
N THR A 19 -1.73 -12.18 6.23
CA THR A 19 -1.25 -12.26 4.84
C THR A 19 0.27 -12.09 4.79
N PHE A 20 0.83 -11.18 5.61
CA PHE A 20 2.28 -11.03 5.72
C PHE A 20 2.94 -12.27 6.33
N ALA A 21 2.34 -12.86 7.37
CA ALA A 21 2.81 -14.11 7.96
C ALA A 21 2.82 -15.24 6.93
N LYS A 22 1.75 -15.35 6.12
CA LYS A 22 1.68 -16.29 5.01
C LYS A 22 2.77 -16.07 3.96
N PHE A 23 3.08 -14.82 3.61
CA PHE A 23 4.17 -14.52 2.67
C PHE A 23 5.54 -14.89 3.24
N ALA A 24 5.73 -14.73 4.54
CA ALA A 24 6.94 -15.11 5.24
C ALA A 24 7.07 -16.62 5.48
N ASP A 25 6.02 -17.40 5.24
CA ASP A 25 5.90 -18.82 5.62
C ASP A 25 6.05 -19.07 7.14
N VAL A 26 5.50 -18.15 7.95
CA VAL A 26 5.50 -18.22 9.41
C VAL A 26 4.09 -18.09 9.98
N THR A 27 3.91 -18.38 11.26
CA THR A 27 2.64 -18.14 11.96
C THR A 27 2.44 -16.65 12.24
N GLN A 28 1.19 -16.21 12.37
CA GLN A 28 0.90 -14.85 12.80
C GLN A 28 1.55 -14.54 14.17
N ASP A 29 1.51 -15.50 15.10
CA ASP A 29 2.09 -15.35 16.44
C ASP A 29 3.60 -15.09 16.40
N LEU A 30 4.35 -15.79 15.53
CA LEU A 30 5.79 -15.57 15.35
C LEU A 30 6.08 -14.18 14.77
N LEU A 31 5.29 -13.76 13.78
CA LEU A 31 5.42 -12.43 13.19
C LEU A 31 5.14 -11.32 14.23
N GLU A 32 4.12 -11.50 15.08
CA GLU A 32 3.82 -10.58 16.17
C GLU A 32 4.89 -10.57 17.27
N ALA A 33 5.43 -11.74 17.63
CA ALA A 33 6.54 -11.88 18.58
C ALA A 33 7.81 -11.18 18.07
N THR A 34 8.03 -11.18 16.75
CA THR A 34 9.13 -10.44 16.12
C THR A 34 9.05 -8.94 16.40
N PHE A 35 7.86 -8.34 16.33
CA PHE A 35 7.69 -6.91 16.63
C PHE A 35 7.81 -6.57 18.12
N LYS A 36 7.66 -7.56 18.99
CA LYS A 36 7.93 -7.44 20.43
C LYS A 36 9.41 -7.66 20.80
N GLY A 37 10.23 -8.09 19.83
CA GLY A 37 11.62 -8.46 20.05
C GLY A 37 11.81 -9.80 20.78
N GLU A 38 10.77 -10.64 20.78
CA GLU A 38 10.77 -11.96 21.42
C GLU A 38 11.31 -13.06 20.49
N GLU A 39 11.10 -12.89 19.18
CA GLU A 39 11.59 -13.78 18.13
C GLU A 39 12.27 -12.97 17.02
N GLU A 40 12.99 -13.65 16.11
CA GLU A 40 13.56 -13.01 14.93
C GLU A 40 13.11 -13.72 13.65
N LEU A 41 12.67 -12.93 12.66
CA LEU A 41 12.53 -13.45 11.31
C LEU A 41 13.89 -13.71 10.66
N GLU A 42 13.99 -14.82 9.95
CA GLU A 42 15.13 -15.10 9.10
C GLU A 42 15.16 -14.16 7.89
N PRO A 43 16.35 -13.86 7.33
CA PRO A 43 16.48 -13.02 6.15
C PRO A 43 15.64 -13.49 4.95
N VAL A 44 15.45 -14.80 4.79
CA VAL A 44 14.63 -15.39 3.71
C VAL A 44 13.14 -15.09 3.89
N GLU A 45 12.64 -15.12 5.12
CA GLU A 45 11.24 -14.83 5.45
C GLU A 45 10.90 -13.37 5.13
N VAL A 46 11.79 -12.43 5.50
CA VAL A 46 11.65 -11.01 5.15
C VAL A 46 11.80 -10.77 3.64
N ARG A 47 12.63 -11.57 2.95
CA ARG A 47 12.78 -11.51 1.50
C ARG A 47 11.49 -11.95 0.79
N ASN A 48 10.85 -13.01 1.26
CA ASN A 48 9.58 -13.46 0.69
C ASN A 48 8.50 -12.37 0.84
N ILE A 49 8.38 -11.74 2.02
CA ILE A 49 7.50 -10.58 2.21
C ILE A 49 7.80 -9.49 1.16
N SER A 50 9.07 -9.12 1.02
CA SER A 50 9.53 -8.09 0.07
C SER A 50 9.07 -8.37 -1.36
N GLU A 51 9.18 -9.62 -1.82
CA GLU A 51 8.79 -10.04 -3.17
C GLU A 51 7.27 -9.98 -3.36
N TYR A 52 6.48 -10.47 -2.40
CA TYR A 52 5.02 -10.51 -2.51
C TYR A 52 4.36 -9.13 -2.40
N VAL A 53 4.87 -8.24 -1.54
CA VAL A 53 4.34 -6.87 -1.40
C VAL A 53 5.03 -5.87 -2.34
N GLN A 54 5.99 -6.34 -3.16
CA GLN A 54 6.76 -5.53 -4.10
C GLN A 54 7.47 -4.32 -3.47
N VAL A 55 7.83 -4.42 -2.18
CA VAL A 55 8.60 -3.40 -1.46
C VAL A 55 10.05 -3.86 -1.36
N PRO A 56 11.06 -3.06 -1.75
CA PRO A 56 12.45 -3.52 -1.75
C PRO A 56 12.91 -4.01 -0.38
N TYR A 57 13.63 -5.14 -0.35
CA TYR A 57 14.14 -5.75 0.89
C TYR A 57 14.91 -4.76 1.78
N ARG A 58 15.69 -3.86 1.17
CA ARG A 58 16.44 -2.81 1.86
C ARG A 58 15.57 -1.77 2.56
N VAL A 59 14.33 -1.57 2.12
CA VAL A 59 13.35 -0.69 2.78
C VAL A 59 12.86 -1.37 4.05
N LEU A 60 12.47 -2.65 3.95
CA LEU A 60 11.94 -3.41 5.09
C LEU A 60 12.97 -3.65 6.19
N THR A 61 14.22 -3.91 5.80
CA THR A 61 15.34 -4.18 6.74
C THR A 61 16.11 -2.94 7.17
N CYS A 62 15.66 -1.74 6.77
CA CYS A 62 16.30 -0.51 7.21
C CYS A 62 16.06 -0.30 8.71
N LYS A 63 17.14 -0.24 9.49
CA LYS A 63 17.09 -0.02 10.95
C LYS A 63 16.51 1.33 11.36
N LYS A 64 16.46 2.30 10.44
CA LYS A 64 15.88 3.62 10.70
C LYS A 64 14.55 3.74 9.98
N MET A 65 13.55 4.27 10.65
CA MET A 65 12.28 4.62 10.03
C MET A 65 12.52 5.54 8.83
N ILE A 66 12.08 5.14 7.64
CA ILE A 66 12.26 5.93 6.43
C ILE A 66 11.16 6.98 6.37
N MET A 67 11.57 8.24 6.27
CA MET A 67 10.67 9.40 6.27
C MET A 67 10.60 10.04 4.89
N LEU A 68 9.38 10.31 4.43
CA LEU A 68 9.09 11.30 3.40
C LEU A 68 8.95 12.66 4.06
N SER A 69 9.39 13.71 3.37
CA SER A 69 9.43 15.09 3.85
C SER A 69 9.02 16.02 2.72
N LYS A 70 8.18 17.02 3.04
CA LYS A 70 7.66 18.00 2.08
C LYS A 70 8.73 18.89 1.47
N ASP A 71 9.87 19.03 2.14
CA ASP A 71 10.96 19.90 1.67
C ASP A 71 11.71 19.28 0.48
N ARG A 72 11.62 17.95 0.31
CA ARG A 72 12.28 17.25 -0.78
C ARG A 72 11.39 17.18 -2.02
N TYR A 73 11.90 17.70 -3.13
CA TYR A 73 11.20 17.72 -4.42
C TYR A 73 10.67 16.34 -4.83
N ARG A 74 11.52 15.30 -4.81
CA ARG A 74 11.11 13.93 -5.17
C ARG A 74 9.95 13.40 -4.33
N HIS A 75 9.90 13.76 -3.04
CA HIS A 75 8.81 13.33 -2.17
C HIS A 75 7.51 14.07 -2.49
N ARG A 76 7.58 15.33 -2.94
CA ARG A 76 6.39 16.05 -3.43
C ARG A 76 5.83 15.41 -4.70
N ILE A 77 6.70 15.03 -5.64
CA ILE A 77 6.30 14.30 -6.87
C ILE A 77 5.58 13.00 -6.54
N MET A 78 6.06 12.23 -5.55
CA MET A 78 5.36 11.02 -5.11
C MET A 78 3.91 11.29 -4.64
N PHE A 79 3.66 12.45 -4.04
CA PHE A 79 2.29 12.83 -3.65
C PHE A 79 1.45 13.30 -4.84
N GLU A 80 2.07 13.88 -5.86
CA GLU A 80 1.40 14.19 -7.14
C GLU A 80 0.89 12.92 -7.81
N GLU A 81 1.67 11.83 -7.81
CA GLU A 81 1.23 10.52 -8.32
C GLU A 81 -0.01 9.97 -7.58
N LEU A 82 -0.14 10.24 -6.26
CA LEU A 82 -1.36 9.86 -5.52
C LEU A 82 -2.57 10.69 -5.95
N TYR A 83 -2.38 11.98 -6.25
CA TYR A 83 -3.48 12.81 -6.75
C TYR A 83 -3.95 12.36 -8.13
N GLU A 84 -3.03 12.02 -9.04
CA GLU A 84 -3.38 11.47 -10.36
C GLU A 84 -4.27 10.23 -10.21
N LYS A 85 -3.89 9.29 -9.33
CA LYS A 85 -4.70 8.10 -9.04
C LYS A 85 -6.06 8.47 -8.44
N LEU A 86 -6.12 9.48 -7.58
CA LEU A 86 -7.38 9.96 -7.03
C LEU A 86 -8.29 10.53 -8.12
N PHE A 87 -7.74 11.28 -9.07
CA PHE A 87 -8.50 11.80 -10.22
C PHE A 87 -9.05 10.67 -11.07
N GLU A 88 -8.26 9.63 -11.37
CA GLU A 88 -8.74 8.44 -12.08
C GLU A 88 -9.91 7.76 -11.35
N ILE A 89 -9.80 7.60 -10.02
CA ILE A 89 -10.87 7.02 -9.20
C ILE A 89 -12.11 7.93 -9.23
N TRP A 90 -11.95 9.25 -9.15
CA TRP A 90 -13.08 10.18 -9.21
C TRP A 90 -13.80 10.14 -10.55
N GLU A 91 -13.07 10.17 -11.66
CA GLU A 91 -13.65 10.06 -13.00
C GLU A 91 -14.42 8.75 -13.17
N ALA A 92 -13.86 7.63 -12.68
CA ALA A 92 -14.57 6.36 -12.69
C ALA A 92 -15.87 6.37 -11.88
N ALA A 93 -15.89 7.05 -10.72
CA ALA A 93 -17.10 7.20 -9.91
C ALA A 93 -18.17 8.04 -10.63
N GLU A 94 -17.79 9.14 -11.28
CA GLU A 94 -18.70 9.96 -12.09
C GLU A 94 -19.26 9.16 -13.29
N ASN A 95 -18.47 8.23 -13.82
CA ASN A 95 -18.88 7.28 -14.87
C ASN A 95 -19.65 6.04 -14.34
N GLY A 96 -19.99 6.01 -13.05
CA GLY A 96 -20.87 4.99 -12.47
C GLY A 96 -20.18 3.74 -11.90
N SER A 97 -18.86 3.74 -11.72
CA SER A 97 -18.14 2.63 -11.09
C SER A 97 -18.52 2.49 -9.60
N LYS A 98 -18.98 1.30 -9.20
CA LYS A 98 -19.30 1.00 -7.81
C LYS A 98 -18.05 0.87 -6.96
N GLU A 99 -16.96 0.34 -7.52
CA GLU A 99 -15.67 0.23 -6.85
C GLU A 99 -15.11 1.62 -6.51
N ALA A 100 -15.19 2.55 -7.46
CA ALA A 100 -14.78 3.92 -7.24
C ALA A 100 -15.63 4.64 -6.18
N ALA A 101 -16.95 4.45 -6.21
CA ALA A 101 -17.85 4.98 -5.18
C ALA A 101 -17.55 4.38 -3.78
N SER A 102 -17.23 3.08 -3.73
CA SER A 102 -16.81 2.38 -2.50
C SER A 102 -15.52 2.96 -1.94
N TYR A 103 -14.51 3.21 -2.78
CA TYR A 103 -13.28 3.88 -2.36
C TYR A 103 -13.55 5.24 -1.73
N LYS A 104 -14.34 6.09 -2.40
CA LYS A 104 -14.71 7.43 -1.90
C LYS A 104 -15.39 7.35 -0.52
N ARG A 105 -16.24 6.34 -0.30
CA ARG A 105 -16.99 6.17 0.94
C ARG A 105 -16.15 5.63 2.10
N TYR A 106 -15.28 4.67 1.86
CA TYR A 106 -14.65 3.90 2.94
C TYR A 106 -13.14 4.16 3.09
N ASN A 107 -12.44 4.43 1.99
CA ASN A 107 -10.98 4.42 1.94
C ASN A 107 -10.33 5.78 1.67
N TYR A 108 -11.09 6.75 1.16
CA TYR A 108 -10.60 8.10 0.88
C TYR A 108 -9.95 8.79 2.09
N LYS A 109 -10.46 8.53 3.31
CA LYS A 109 -9.91 9.07 4.56
C LYS A 109 -8.42 8.77 4.76
N HIS A 110 -7.92 7.62 4.27
CA HIS A 110 -6.52 7.23 4.43
C HIS A 110 -5.59 8.15 3.64
N LEU A 111 -5.98 8.48 2.40
CA LEU A 111 -5.29 9.46 1.57
C LEU A 111 -5.36 10.86 2.19
N VAL A 112 -6.55 11.32 2.59
CA VAL A 112 -6.73 12.66 3.18
C VAL A 112 -5.85 12.83 4.42
N THR A 113 -5.82 11.84 5.29
CA THR A 113 -5.02 11.91 6.53
C THR A 113 -3.53 11.88 6.20
N LEU A 114 -3.08 11.05 5.25
CA LEU A 114 -1.69 11.01 4.79
C LEU A 114 -1.24 12.37 4.24
N VAL A 115 -2.04 12.95 3.35
CA VAL A 115 -1.80 14.26 2.72
C VAL A 115 -1.78 15.36 3.77
N ALA A 116 -2.75 15.39 4.67
CA ALA A 116 -2.82 16.40 5.73
C ALA A 116 -1.56 16.34 6.61
N ASP A 117 -1.15 15.14 7.05
CA ASP A 117 0.06 15.00 7.84
C ASP A 117 1.32 15.43 7.07
N PHE A 118 1.43 15.09 5.79
CA PHE A 118 2.55 15.52 4.96
C PHE A 118 2.63 17.04 4.80
N GLN A 119 1.49 17.71 4.61
CA GLN A 119 1.43 19.16 4.44
C GLN A 119 1.68 19.91 5.75
N TYR A 120 0.95 19.55 6.80
CA TYR A 120 0.91 20.30 8.06
C TYR A 120 2.03 19.88 9.03
N ARG A 121 2.34 18.58 9.14
CA ARG A 121 3.44 18.09 9.98
C ARG A 121 4.78 18.06 9.25
N GLY A 122 4.76 18.15 7.92
CA GLY A 122 5.94 18.25 7.07
C GLY A 122 6.64 16.94 6.75
N ALA A 123 6.22 15.83 7.37
CA ALA A 123 6.79 14.51 7.13
C ALA A 123 5.80 13.38 7.46
N VAL A 124 5.98 12.25 6.77
CA VAL A 124 5.25 10.98 6.99
C VAL A 124 6.21 9.82 6.80
N THR A 125 5.89 8.64 7.32
CA THR A 125 6.68 7.44 7.06
C THR A 125 6.49 6.97 5.61
N TYR A 126 7.55 6.44 5.00
CA TYR A 126 7.51 5.94 3.64
C TYR A 126 6.61 4.71 3.52
N CYS A 127 6.60 3.83 4.52
CA CYS A 127 5.73 2.66 4.53
C CYS A 127 4.24 3.01 4.61
N ARG A 128 3.88 4.10 5.30
CA ARG A 128 2.50 4.63 5.26
C ARG A 128 2.13 5.11 3.85
N TYR A 129 3.02 5.80 3.16
CA TYR A 129 2.82 6.18 1.76
C TYR A 129 2.61 4.95 0.88
N LEU A 130 3.46 3.92 1.02
CA LEU A 130 3.35 2.69 0.24
C LEU A 130 2.02 1.97 0.48
N GLY A 131 1.57 1.87 1.74
CA GLY A 131 0.29 1.25 2.07
C GLY A 131 -0.92 1.96 1.44
N VAL A 132 -0.93 3.30 1.49
CA VAL A 132 -1.99 4.09 0.83
C VAL A 132 -1.92 3.96 -0.69
N LYS A 133 -0.70 3.99 -1.27
CA LYS A 133 -0.50 3.81 -2.72
C LYS A 133 -1.03 2.46 -3.19
N GLU A 134 -0.65 1.38 -2.51
CA GLU A 134 -1.10 0.03 -2.84
C GLU A 134 -2.63 -0.08 -2.76
N MET A 135 -3.25 0.47 -1.71
CA MET A 135 -4.70 0.52 -1.60
C MET A 135 -5.36 1.20 -2.81
N MET A 136 -4.83 2.32 -3.27
CA MET A 136 -5.33 2.99 -4.48
C MET A 136 -5.12 2.16 -5.73
N GLU A 137 -3.96 1.50 -5.87
CA GLU A 137 -3.64 0.67 -7.02
C GLU A 137 -4.55 -0.57 -7.12
N GLN A 138 -4.90 -1.19 -5.98
CA GLN A 138 -5.88 -2.28 -5.93
C GLN A 138 -7.28 -1.82 -6.37
N TYR A 139 -7.73 -0.65 -5.91
CA TYR A 139 -9.01 -0.10 -6.36
C TYR A 139 -9.01 0.24 -7.85
N LEU A 140 -7.93 0.83 -8.37
CA LEU A 140 -7.79 1.07 -9.81
C LEU A 140 -7.78 -0.22 -10.63
N LEU A 141 -7.26 -1.31 -10.09
CA LEU A 141 -7.37 -2.63 -10.71
C LEU A 141 -8.82 -3.12 -10.72
N PHE A 142 -9.54 -3.02 -9.61
CA PHE A 142 -10.94 -3.43 -9.54
C PHE A 142 -11.85 -2.59 -10.42
N ILE A 143 -11.64 -1.27 -10.47
CA ILE A 143 -12.33 -0.36 -11.40
C ILE A 143 -12.09 -0.80 -12.84
N ARG A 144 -10.82 -1.06 -13.22
CA ARG A 144 -10.51 -1.54 -14.58
C ARG A 144 -11.20 -2.87 -14.90
N CYS A 145 -11.30 -3.77 -13.94
CA CYS A 145 -12.02 -5.04 -14.09
C CYS A 145 -13.53 -4.83 -14.23
N GLU A 146 -14.14 -3.94 -13.43
CA GLU A 146 -15.56 -3.59 -13.49
C GLU A 146 -15.94 -2.97 -14.84
N MET A 147 -15.09 -2.05 -15.33
CA MET A 147 -15.33 -1.32 -16.58
C MET A 147 -15.00 -2.13 -17.83
N ARG A 148 -14.32 -3.27 -17.68
CA ARG A 148 -13.95 -4.13 -18.81
C ARG A 148 -15.20 -4.85 -19.33
N LYS A 149 -15.54 -4.61 -20.60
CA LYS A 149 -16.53 -5.44 -21.30
C LYS A 149 -15.99 -6.88 -21.43
N PRO A 150 -16.76 -7.92 -21.06
CA PRO A 150 -16.35 -9.29 -21.31
C PRO A 150 -16.13 -9.51 -22.81
N ARG A 151 -15.08 -10.26 -23.16
CA ARG A 151 -14.85 -10.66 -24.56
C ARG A 151 -16.00 -11.55 -25.01
N GLY A 152 -16.66 -11.20 -26.11
CA GLY A 152 -17.57 -12.10 -26.84
C GLY A 152 -16.81 -12.94 -27.87
N MET A 153 -17.36 -14.11 -28.24
CA MET A 153 -16.90 -14.81 -29.45
C MET A 153 -17.31 -13.99 -30.68
N GLU A 154 -16.34 -13.58 -31.50
CA GLU A 154 -16.62 -13.15 -32.86
C GLU A 154 -16.90 -14.41 -33.68
N ILE A 155 -18.17 -14.64 -34.03
CA ILE A 155 -18.52 -15.66 -35.01
C ILE A 155 -18.13 -15.07 -36.38
N PRO A 156 -17.20 -15.69 -37.13
CA PRO A 156 -16.89 -15.24 -38.48
C PRO A 156 -18.15 -15.39 -39.34
N THR A 157 -18.66 -14.28 -39.86
CA THR A 157 -19.69 -14.26 -40.92
C THR A 157 -19.14 -14.70 -42.26
#